data_AF-A0A9X5I723-F1
#
_entry.id   AF-A0A9X5I723-F1
#
_cell.length_a   1.000
_cell.length_b   1.000
_cell.length_c   1.000
_cell.angle_alpha   90.00
_cell.angle_beta   90.00
_cell.angle_gamma   90.00
#
_symmetry.space_group_name_H-M   'P 1'
#
loop_
_entity.id
_entity.type
_entity.pdbx_description
1 polymer ?
#
loop_
_entity_poly.entity_id
_entity_poly.type
_entity_poly.pdbx_seq_one_letter_code
_entity_poly.pdbx_strand_id
1 'polypeptide(L)'
;MEPNLSVVPSARLNSLGMCKVFDILNEQGEYHLTCLLGTALTVGKVITTKHQEDIGLIFSVQMPNKQTALEMKGLAVKLFAALFTTFPITELWISSLQCPLTNTSQPDKGGLDFFDLRPGVTINVIDFNRHPTWFVIAKVIDV
;
A
#
# COMPACT_ATOMS: atom_id res chain seq x y z
N MET A 1 -21.23 3.33 -35.02
CA MET A 1 -21.10 4.34 -33.96
C MET A 1 -20.99 3.57 -32.67
N GLU A 2 -19.76 3.29 -32.23
CA GLU A 2 -19.52 2.46 -31.04
C GLU A 2 -19.87 3.28 -29.78
N PRO A 3 -20.52 2.69 -28.77
CA PRO A 3 -20.98 3.42 -27.61
C PRO A 3 -19.79 3.97 -26.83
N ASN A 4 -19.82 5.28 -26.59
CA ASN A 4 -18.92 5.98 -25.67
C ASN A 4 -18.82 5.19 -24.36
N LEU A 5 -17.64 4.62 -24.11
CA LEU A 5 -17.28 4.10 -22.80
C LEU A 5 -17.45 5.25 -21.80
N SER A 6 -18.45 5.10 -20.94
CA SER A 6 -18.74 6.02 -19.84
C SER A 6 -17.45 6.24 -19.05
N VAL A 7 -16.88 7.44 -19.17
CA VAL A 7 -15.67 7.85 -18.44
C VAL A 7 -16.09 8.06 -16.99
N VAL A 8 -16.05 6.98 -16.20
CA VAL A 8 -16.27 7.07 -14.75
C VAL A 8 -15.12 7.89 -14.17
N PRO A 9 -15.39 9.00 -13.45
CA PRO A 9 -14.32 9.81 -12.86
C PRO A 9 -13.48 8.96 -11.91
N SER A 10 -12.15 9.06 -12.01
CA SER A 10 -11.17 8.29 -11.21
C SER A 10 -11.46 8.28 -9.71
N ALA A 11 -12.04 9.35 -9.17
CA ALA A 11 -12.47 9.45 -7.77
C ALA A 11 -13.53 8.41 -7.36
N ARG A 12 -14.48 8.06 -8.24
CA ARG A 12 -15.52 7.04 -7.97
C ARG A 12 -15.02 5.61 -8.16
N LEU A 13 -14.06 5.40 -9.07
CA LEU A 13 -13.40 4.11 -9.23
C LEU A 13 -12.52 3.78 -8.00
N ASN A 14 -11.88 4.79 -7.43
CA ASN A 14 -11.11 4.64 -6.19
C ASN A 14 -12.02 4.29 -5.00
N SER A 15 -13.22 4.88 -4.86
CA SER A 15 -14.13 4.53 -3.77
C SER A 15 -14.68 3.11 -3.90
N LEU A 16 -15.09 2.68 -5.11
CA LEU A 16 -15.59 1.31 -5.33
C LEU A 16 -14.50 0.25 -5.15
N GLY A 17 -13.28 0.53 -5.60
CA GLY A 17 -12.15 -0.36 -5.36
C GLY A 17 -11.79 -0.44 -3.88
N MET A 18 -11.77 0.67 -3.15
CA MET A 18 -11.49 0.64 -1.70
C MET A 18 -12.56 -0.12 -0.92
N CYS A 19 -13.85 -0.04 -1.29
CA CYS A 19 -14.88 -0.88 -0.70
C CYS A 19 -14.55 -2.38 -0.83
N LYS A 20 -14.17 -2.83 -2.04
CA LYS A 20 -13.75 -4.23 -2.24
C LYS A 20 -12.53 -4.63 -1.41
N VAL A 21 -11.57 -3.72 -1.25
CA VAL A 21 -10.41 -3.97 -0.38
C VAL A 21 -10.87 -4.18 1.07
N PHE A 22 -11.77 -3.34 1.57
CA PHE A 22 -12.35 -3.53 2.90
C PHE A 22 -13.12 -4.84 3.04
N ASP A 23 -13.89 -5.23 2.03
CA ASP A 23 -14.62 -6.50 2.03
C ASP A 23 -13.66 -7.69 2.13
N ILE A 24 -12.60 -7.71 1.31
CA ILE A 24 -11.57 -8.76 1.33
C ILE A 24 -10.89 -8.84 2.70
N LEU A 25 -10.50 -7.70 3.27
CA LEU A 25 -9.85 -7.67 4.60
C LEU A 25 -10.79 -8.17 5.70
N ASN A 26 -12.08 -7.83 5.62
CA ASN A 26 -13.08 -8.30 6.58
C ASN A 26 -13.33 -9.81 6.46
N GLU A 27 -13.43 -10.34 5.24
CA GLU A 27 -13.58 -11.78 4.98
C GLU A 27 -12.39 -12.59 5.51
N GLN A 28 -11.19 -12.01 5.49
CA GLN A 28 -9.97 -12.61 6.04
C GLN A 28 -9.83 -12.43 7.57
N GLY A 29 -10.73 -11.68 8.21
CA GLY A 29 -10.66 -11.39 9.64
C GLY A 29 -9.57 -10.39 10.03
N GLU A 30 -9.05 -9.59 9.09
CA GLU A 30 -7.97 -8.61 9.30
C GLU A 30 -8.50 -7.28 9.85
N TYR A 31 -9.28 -7.31 10.93
CA TYR A 31 -9.97 -6.13 11.48
C TYR A 31 -9.02 -5.00 11.87
N HIS A 32 -7.84 -5.32 12.41
CA HIS A 32 -6.84 -4.32 12.77
C HIS A 32 -6.31 -3.59 11.53
N LEU A 33 -6.05 -4.32 10.43
CA LEU A 33 -5.62 -3.74 9.17
C LEU A 33 -6.71 -2.84 8.56
N THR A 34 -7.98 -3.28 8.62
CA THR A 34 -9.14 -2.48 8.23
C THR A 34 -9.18 -1.15 8.99
N CYS A 35 -8.99 -1.17 10.32
CA CYS A 35 -8.96 0.05 11.14
C CYS A 35 -7.79 0.98 10.78
N LEU A 36 -6.59 0.43 10.56
CA LEU A 36 -5.43 1.21 10.15
C LEU A 36 -5.65 1.87 8.78
N LEU A 37 -6.22 1.13 7.82
CA LEU A 37 -6.53 1.66 6.49
C LEU A 37 -7.61 2.73 6.55
N GLY A 38 -8.64 2.54 7.37
CA GLY A 38 -9.66 3.56 7.65
C GLY A 38 -9.06 4.84 8.27
N THR A 39 -8.09 4.69 9.17
CA THR A 39 -7.34 5.81 9.75
C THR A 39 -6.54 6.56 8.68
N ALA A 40 -5.89 5.84 7.77
CA ALA A 40 -5.16 6.45 6.67
C ALA A 40 -6.05 7.26 5.71
N LEU A 41 -7.27 6.79 5.46
CA LEU A 41 -8.24 7.48 4.60
C LEU A 41 -8.86 8.73 5.25
N THR A 42 -8.96 8.77 6.57
CA THR A 42 -9.64 9.85 7.30
C THR A 42 -8.69 10.92 7.82
N VAL A 43 -7.55 10.51 8.38
CA VAL A 43 -6.59 11.40 9.06
C VAL A 43 -5.21 11.38 8.39
N GLY A 44 -4.92 10.32 7.64
CA GLY A 44 -3.72 10.18 6.85
C GLY A 44 -3.86 10.75 5.44
N LYS A 45 -3.18 10.09 4.49
CA LYS A 45 -3.35 10.34 3.06
C LYS A 45 -3.19 9.05 2.27
N VAL A 46 -4.13 8.78 1.38
CA VAL A 46 -4.00 7.72 0.37
C VAL A 46 -3.83 8.37 -0.99
N ILE A 47 -2.75 8.02 -1.69
CA ILE A 47 -2.41 8.55 -3.00
C ILE A 47 -2.27 7.38 -3.96
N THR A 48 -2.82 7.53 -5.16
CA THR A 48 -2.55 6.59 -6.26
C THR A 48 -1.88 7.37 -7.38
N THR A 49 -0.64 6.99 -7.70
CA THR A 49 0.12 7.58 -8.80
C THR A 49 0.40 6.51 -9.85
N LYS A 50 0.43 6.91 -11.13
CA LYS A 50 0.93 6.03 -12.18
C LYS A 50 2.44 5.92 -12.08
N HIS A 51 2.98 4.72 -12.26
CA HIS A 51 4.41 4.54 -12.45
C HIS A 51 4.87 5.31 -13.70
N GLN A 52 6.07 5.90 -13.67
CA GLN A 52 6.57 6.70 -14.81
C GLN A 52 6.69 5.87 -16.10
N GLU A 53 6.94 4.57 -15.95
CA GLU A 53 7.06 3.60 -17.04
C GLU A 53 5.72 2.94 -17.42
N ASP A 54 4.59 3.43 -16.86
CA ASP A 54 3.22 2.94 -17.09
C ASP A 54 3.00 1.42 -16.81
N ILE A 55 3.94 0.79 -16.08
CA ILE A 55 3.89 -0.64 -15.69
C ILE A 55 2.85 -0.97 -14.61
N GLY A 56 2.25 0.03 -13.98
CA GLY A 56 1.19 -0.13 -13.00
C GLY A 56 0.99 1.08 -12.10
N LEU A 57 0.20 0.88 -11.04
CA LEU A 57 -0.12 1.91 -10.06
C LEU A 57 0.76 1.78 -8.80
N ILE A 58 1.25 2.91 -8.33
CA ILE A 58 1.85 3.07 -7.01
C ILE A 58 0.74 3.50 -6.07
N PHE A 59 0.55 2.74 -5.00
CA PHE A 59 -0.39 3.06 -3.93
C PHE A 59 0.39 3.55 -2.71
N SER A 60 0.23 4.81 -2.32
CA SER A 60 0.92 5.36 -1.15
C SER A 60 -0.06 5.58 -0.01
N VAL A 61 0.29 5.06 1.16
CA VAL A 61 -0.43 5.21 2.41
C VAL A 61 0.44 6.03 3.37
N GLN A 62 -0.05 7.20 3.76
CA GLN A 62 0.56 8.03 4.79
C GLN A 62 -0.25 7.90 6.07
N MET A 63 0.37 7.37 7.10
CA MET A 63 -0.22 7.20 8.42
C MET A 63 -0.04 8.47 9.27
N PRO A 64 -0.94 8.76 10.21
CA PRO A 64 -0.89 10.00 10.99
C PRO A 64 0.34 10.12 11.89
N ASN A 65 0.89 8.99 12.38
CA ASN A 65 2.04 8.99 13.28
C ASN A 65 2.94 7.76 13.09
N LYS A 66 4.10 7.76 13.75
CA LYS A 66 5.08 6.66 13.68
C LYS A 66 4.51 5.31 14.10
N GLN A 67 3.77 5.27 15.21
CA GLN A 67 3.24 4.03 15.79
C GLN A 67 2.32 3.29 14.80
N THR A 68 1.32 4.01 14.27
CA THR A 68 0.37 3.47 13.29
C THR A 68 1.04 3.10 11.96
N ALA A 69 2.13 3.77 11.56
CA ALA A 69 2.94 3.38 10.41
C ALA A 69 3.70 2.06 10.63
N LEU A 70 4.24 1.83 11.83
CA LEU A 70 4.90 0.57 12.18
C LEU A 70 3.91 -0.59 12.27
N GLU A 71 2.71 -0.35 12.80
CA GLU A 71 1.63 -1.35 12.80
C GLU A 71 1.19 -1.70 11.37
N MET A 72 0.99 -0.68 10.52
CA MET A 72 0.68 -0.88 9.11
C MET A 72 1.80 -1.65 8.39
N LYS A 73 3.07 -1.37 8.73
CA LYS A 73 4.23 -2.11 8.22
C LYS A 73 4.15 -3.61 8.50
N GLY A 74 3.82 -3.99 9.72
CA GLY A 74 3.69 -5.41 10.10
C GLY A 74 2.62 -6.17 9.31
N LEU A 75 1.65 -5.46 8.71
CA LEU A 75 0.52 -6.04 7.98
C LEU A 75 0.55 -5.71 6.47
N ALA A 76 1.63 -5.11 5.99
CA ALA A 76 1.68 -4.51 4.67
C ALA A 76 1.63 -5.52 3.52
N VAL A 77 2.15 -6.73 3.70
CA VAL A 77 2.03 -7.81 2.69
C VAL A 77 0.56 -8.19 2.49
N LYS A 78 -0.23 -8.30 3.56
CA LYS A 78 -1.66 -8.60 3.48
C LYS A 78 -2.44 -7.45 2.82
N LEU A 79 -2.09 -6.21 3.16
CA LEU A 79 -2.65 -5.03 2.50
C LEU A 79 -2.34 -5.02 1.01
N PHE A 80 -1.08 -5.28 0.64
CA PHE A 80 -0.67 -5.37 -0.76
C PHE A 80 -1.45 -6.44 -1.50
N ALA A 81 -1.61 -7.63 -0.90
CA ALA A 81 -2.40 -8.72 -1.47
C ALA A 81 -3.85 -8.28 -1.76
N ALA A 82 -4.52 -7.65 -0.79
CA ALA A 82 -5.90 -7.18 -0.93
C ALA A 82 -6.04 -6.04 -1.95
N LEU A 83 -5.05 -5.15 -2.05
CA LEU A 83 -5.01 -4.10 -3.06
C LEU A 83 -4.76 -4.67 -4.46
N PHE A 84 -3.87 -5.65 -4.59
CA PHE A 84 -3.47 -6.25 -5.86
C PHE A 84 -4.59 -7.04 -6.55
N THR A 85 -5.53 -7.61 -5.78
CA THR A 85 -6.72 -8.26 -6.35
C THR A 85 -7.71 -7.27 -6.95
N THR A 86 -7.66 -6.01 -6.51
CA THR A 86 -8.68 -5.00 -6.84
C THR A 86 -8.16 -3.95 -7.81
N PHE A 87 -6.87 -3.61 -7.72
CA PHE A 87 -6.21 -2.58 -8.49
C PHE A 87 -4.97 -3.15 -9.18
N PRO A 88 -4.59 -2.62 -10.36
CA PRO A 88 -3.36 -3.00 -11.05
C PRO A 88 -2.14 -2.36 -10.38
N ILE A 89 -1.98 -2.54 -9.07
CA ILE A 89 -0.85 -2.00 -8.32
C ILE A 89 0.42 -2.80 -8.62
N THR A 90 1.53 -2.08 -8.68
CA THR A 90 2.88 -2.64 -8.72
C THR A 90 3.60 -2.40 -7.40
N GLU A 91 3.26 -1.31 -6.71
CA GLU A 91 3.95 -0.87 -5.51
C GLU A 91 2.99 -0.35 -4.44
N LEU A 92 3.32 -0.61 -3.19
CA LEU A 92 2.71 -0.03 -1.99
C LEU A 92 3.78 0.69 -1.19
N TRP A 93 3.58 1.98 -0.98
CA TRP A 93 4.47 2.83 -0.21
C TRP A 93 3.79 3.15 1.11
N ILE A 94 4.44 2.88 2.23
CA ILE A 94 3.89 3.24 3.53
C ILE A 94 4.88 4.17 4.22
N SER A 95 4.34 5.25 4.79
CA SER A 95 5.09 6.30 5.47
C SER A 95 4.25 6.92 6.59
N SER A 96 4.86 7.78 7.41
CA SER A 96 4.14 8.63 8.37
C SER A 96 4.14 10.09 7.92
N LEU A 97 3.07 10.84 8.23
CA LEU A 97 3.01 12.30 8.01
C LEU A 97 4.04 13.07 8.86
N GLN A 98 4.44 12.52 10.01
CA GLN A 98 5.47 13.12 10.85
C GLN A 98 6.85 13.03 10.19
N CYS A 99 7.47 14.21 10.04
CA CYS A 99 8.80 14.43 9.47
C CYS A 99 9.90 13.77 10.36
N PRO A 100 10.95 13.16 9.79
CA PRO A 100 11.97 12.40 10.53
C PRO A 100 12.92 13.24 11.41
N LEU A 101 12.62 14.53 11.65
CA LEU A 101 13.45 15.40 12.50
C LEU A 101 13.32 15.12 14.01
N THR A 102 12.42 14.23 14.41
CA THR A 102 12.41 13.71 15.79
C THR A 102 13.42 12.57 15.91
N ASN A 103 14.54 12.85 16.59
CA ASN A 103 15.53 11.87 17.05
C ASN A 103 14.83 10.63 17.61
N THR A 104 14.70 9.59 16.80
CA THR A 104 14.17 8.30 17.23
C THR A 104 15.08 7.21 16.73
N SER A 105 15.23 6.17 17.54
CA SER A 105 16.02 4.99 17.24
C SER A 105 15.61 4.45 15.88
N GLN A 106 16.55 4.49 14.93
CA GLN A 106 16.41 3.96 13.59
C GLN A 106 16.53 2.43 13.68
N PRO A 107 15.77 1.66 12.89
CA PRO A 107 16.13 0.27 12.66
C PRO A 107 17.49 0.24 11.95
N ASP A 108 18.50 -0.39 12.57
CA ASP A 108 19.91 -0.35 12.14
C ASP A 108 20.19 -0.99 10.77
N LYS A 109 19.20 -1.60 10.12
CA LYS A 109 19.35 -2.28 8.84
C LYS A 109 18.07 -2.11 8.03
N GLY A 110 18.17 -1.51 6.85
CA GLY A 110 17.17 -1.75 5.82
C GLY A 110 17.34 -3.19 5.36
N GLY A 111 16.26 -3.95 5.52
CA GLY A 111 16.12 -5.28 4.99
C GLY A 111 15.61 -5.24 3.57
N LEU A 112 16.01 -6.26 2.82
CA LEU A 112 15.34 -6.66 1.60
C LEU A 112 14.71 -8.02 1.90
N ASP A 113 13.39 -8.08 1.99
CA ASP A 113 12.66 -9.31 2.27
C ASP A 113 11.81 -9.72 1.07
N PHE A 114 11.76 -11.02 0.77
CA PHE A 114 11.00 -11.56 -0.35
C PHE A 114 9.87 -12.47 0.14
N PHE A 115 8.68 -12.34 -0.46
CA PHE A 115 7.48 -13.11 -0.10
C PHE A 115 6.74 -13.57 -1.35
N ASP A 116 6.39 -14.85 -1.44
CA ASP A 116 5.57 -15.32 -2.56
C ASP A 116 4.09 -15.02 -2.32
N LEU A 117 3.49 -14.23 -3.22
CA LEU A 117 2.07 -13.86 -3.13
C LEU A 117 1.18 -14.92 -3.78
N ARG A 118 1.57 -15.36 -4.98
CA ARG A 118 0.92 -16.40 -5.79
C ARG A 118 1.93 -16.97 -6.79
N PRO A 119 1.67 -18.12 -7.45
CA PRO A 119 2.58 -18.65 -8.44
C PRO A 119 2.98 -17.60 -9.50
N GLY A 120 4.29 -17.38 -9.67
CA GLY A 120 4.85 -16.40 -10.61
C GLY A 120 4.81 -14.92 -10.16
N VAL A 121 4.43 -14.64 -8.90
CA VAL A 121 4.50 -13.27 -8.34
C VAL A 121 5.18 -13.30 -6.97
N THR A 122 6.40 -12.77 -6.95
CA THR A 122 7.17 -12.57 -5.73
C THR A 122 7.10 -11.11 -5.32
N ILE A 123 6.83 -10.84 -4.06
CA ILE A 123 6.83 -9.51 -3.48
C ILE A 123 8.21 -9.24 -2.88
N ASN A 124 8.75 -8.06 -3.14
CA ASN A 124 9.94 -7.53 -2.53
C ASN A 124 9.58 -6.39 -1.57
N VAL A 125 10.07 -6.44 -0.34
CA VAL A 125 9.92 -5.42 0.68
C VAL A 125 11.25 -4.73 0.90
N ILE A 126 11.28 -3.41 0.68
CA ILE A 126 12.46 -2.56 0.80
C ILE A 126 12.27 -1.58 1.94
N ASP A 127 13.10 -1.70 2.97
CA ASP A 127 13.19 -0.71 4.05
C ASP A 127 14.21 0.38 3.74
N PHE A 128 13.87 1.64 4.04
CA PHE A 128 14.80 2.75 3.86
C PHE A 128 15.63 2.97 5.13
N ASN A 129 16.95 2.75 5.05
CA ASN A 129 17.92 2.88 6.16
C ASN A 129 17.86 4.20 6.94
N ARG A 130 17.27 5.26 6.35
CA ARG A 130 17.25 6.61 6.93
C ARG A 130 15.89 7.02 7.50
N HIS A 131 14.86 6.18 7.37
CA HIS A 131 13.52 6.51 7.85
C HIS A 131 12.87 5.30 8.54
N PRO A 132 12.48 5.39 9.83
CA PRO A 132 11.99 4.24 10.58
C PRO A 132 10.64 3.70 10.09
N THR A 133 9.92 4.48 9.28
CA THR A 133 8.58 4.17 8.79
C THR A 133 8.42 4.28 7.29
N TRP A 134 9.47 4.61 6.51
CA TRP A 134 9.36 4.54 5.05
C TRP A 134 9.81 3.17 4.60
N PHE A 135 8.92 2.50 3.90
CA PHE A 135 9.23 1.27 3.21
C PHE A 135 8.32 1.12 2.00
N VAL A 136 8.77 0.29 1.07
CA VAL A 136 8.07 -0.02 -0.17
C VAL A 136 7.90 -1.51 -0.28
N ILE A 137 6.73 -1.92 -0.75
CA ILE A 137 6.43 -3.29 -1.16
C ILE A 137 6.17 -3.27 -2.65
N ALA A 138 6.94 -4.01 -3.42
CA ALA A 138 6.84 -4.07 -4.88
C ALA A 138 6.60 -5.50 -5.35
N LYS A 139 5.78 -5.69 -6.38
CA LYS A 139 5.72 -7.00 -7.06
C LYS A 139 6.88 -7.13 -8.04
N VAL A 140 7.53 -8.28 -8.00
CA VAL A 140 8.45 -8.81 -9.00
C VAL A 140 7.72 -9.94 -9.71
N ILE A 141 7.69 -9.86 -11.04
CA ILE A 141 7.16 -10.94 -11.87
C ILE A 141 8.38 -11.69 -12.42
N ASP A 142 8.64 -12.89 -11.91
CA ASP A 142 9.59 -13.79 -12.54
C ASP A 142 8.91 -14.42 -13.78
N VAL A 143 9.56 -14.28 -14.93
CA VAL A 143 9.11 -14.76 -16.26
C VAL A 143 9.50 -16.22 -16.46
#